data_AF-A0AA39HM02-F1
#
_entry.id   AF-A0AA39HM02-F1
#
_cell.length_a   1.000
_cell.length_b   1.000
_cell.length_c   1.000
_cell.angle_alpha   90.00
_cell.angle_beta   90.00
_cell.angle_gamma   90.00
#
_symmetry.space_group_name_H-M   'P 1'
#
loop_
_entity.id
_entity.type
_entity.pdbx_description
1 polymer ?
#
loop_
_entity_poly.entity_id
_entity_poly.type
_entity_poly.pdbx_seq_one_letter_code
_entity_poly.pdbx_strand_id
1 'polypeptide(L)'
;MFRVFVVLLLLVHLVASKWIDATVCSPLQKDCFGIAHDEPENGPPRRILTIIDDYNNYVSVSDLEAPNGNVSLATMTSEERLALPLRKVNSLSSLFKPLIKCLDSQPTNVSLDMFTIGLGAGSVDFYLNNLLTRPNLTSVEIDPTMKEIATKYFGLVEDDLYRIIIGDGMDFLEKASNDGTRFNVMIIDACGNDTEADLVCPPASFLSKKFTKIAFTTLKNGGAISMNLRGRGKANKHIQKFIRQFEKQFGTRNCATESMGSTNIVLTCRASK
;
A
#
# COMPACT_ATOMS: atom_id res chain seq x y z
N MET A 1 14.13 -6.69 63.52
CA MET A 1 12.75 -6.77 62.98
C MET A 1 12.85 -6.64 61.48
N PHE A 2 12.73 -7.75 60.76
CA PHE A 2 12.99 -7.83 59.32
C PHE A 2 11.88 -7.18 58.51
N ARG A 3 12.26 -6.30 57.59
CA ARG A 3 11.39 -5.67 56.59
C ARG A 3 10.91 -6.73 55.60
N VAL A 4 9.61 -7.00 55.56
CA VAL A 4 8.98 -7.70 54.45
C VAL A 4 8.70 -6.68 53.35
N PHE A 5 9.58 -6.61 52.34
CA PHE A 5 9.23 -6.03 51.05
C PHE A 5 8.40 -7.08 50.30
N VAL A 6 7.09 -6.90 50.27
CA VAL A 6 6.27 -7.52 49.23
C VAL A 6 6.61 -6.78 47.94
N VAL A 7 7.55 -7.33 47.18
CA VAL A 7 7.71 -6.99 45.76
C VAL A 7 6.45 -7.54 45.09
N LEU A 8 5.43 -6.68 45.02
CA LEU A 8 4.28 -6.92 44.16
C LEU A 8 4.83 -6.89 42.73
N LEU A 9 5.05 -8.08 42.17
CA LEU A 9 5.22 -8.34 40.76
C LEU A 9 3.98 -7.82 40.03
N LEU A 10 3.94 -6.50 39.81
CA LEU A 10 3.25 -5.93 38.67
C LEU A 10 4.12 -6.30 37.47
N LEU A 11 3.96 -7.54 37.00
CA LEU A 11 4.24 -7.89 35.61
C LEU A 11 3.39 -6.95 34.80
N VAL A 12 4.04 -5.89 34.32
CA VAL A 12 3.50 -4.93 33.36
C VAL A 12 3.14 -5.74 32.12
N HIS A 13 1.90 -6.22 32.05
CA HIS A 13 1.25 -6.55 30.80
C HIS A 13 1.03 -5.26 30.04
N LEU A 14 2.06 -4.79 29.34
CA LEU A 14 1.93 -3.71 28.36
C LEU A 14 3.10 -3.73 27.37
N VAL A 15 2.72 -4.03 26.13
CA VAL A 15 3.36 -3.72 24.85
C VAL A 15 4.53 -4.64 24.45
N ALA A 16 4.29 -5.49 23.44
CA ALA A 16 5.35 -6.10 22.63
C ALA A 16 6.38 -5.02 22.29
N SER A 17 7.63 -5.20 22.71
CA SER A 17 8.65 -4.19 22.47
C SER A 17 8.79 -4.03 20.95
N LYS A 18 8.48 -2.85 20.43
CA LYS A 18 8.77 -2.54 19.03
C LYS A 18 10.28 -2.40 18.91
N TRP A 19 10.94 -3.35 18.28
CA TRP A 19 12.37 -3.26 17.98
C TRP A 19 12.51 -2.65 16.59
N ILE A 20 13.13 -1.47 16.48
CA ILE A 20 13.61 -0.98 15.18
C ILE A 20 14.91 -1.71 14.88
N ASP A 21 14.89 -2.54 13.85
CA ASP A 21 16.01 -3.38 13.44
C ASP A 21 16.80 -2.78 12.26
N ALA A 22 16.18 -1.88 11.50
CA ALA A 22 16.85 -1.12 10.46
C ALA A 22 16.20 0.26 10.27
N THR A 23 16.98 1.20 9.74
CA THR A 23 16.52 2.55 9.40
C THR A 23 16.93 2.87 7.96
N VAL A 24 16.00 3.45 7.19
CA VAL A 24 16.27 3.98 5.85
C VAL A 24 15.65 5.36 5.74
N CYS A 25 16.42 6.36 5.29
CA CYS A 25 15.96 7.74 5.18
C CYS A 25 15.72 8.14 3.72
N SER A 26 14.60 8.80 3.46
CA SER A 26 14.24 9.31 2.14
C SER A 26 14.60 10.80 2.04
N PRO A 27 15.53 11.18 1.14
CA PRO A 27 15.76 12.58 0.84
C PRO A 27 14.54 13.26 0.20
N LEU A 28 13.73 12.50 -0.56
CA LEU A 28 12.57 13.03 -1.27
C LEU A 28 11.42 13.36 -0.31
N GLN A 29 11.11 12.44 0.61
CA GLN A 29 10.07 12.64 1.62
C GLN A 29 10.56 13.48 2.82
N LYS A 30 11.88 13.58 3.01
CA LYS A 30 12.53 14.24 4.17
C LYS A 30 12.19 13.57 5.50
N ASP A 31 11.98 12.26 5.46
CA ASP A 31 11.62 11.42 6.61
C ASP A 31 12.56 10.21 6.69
N CYS A 32 12.67 9.64 7.89
CA CYS A 32 13.34 8.36 8.12
C CYS A 32 12.35 7.29 8.55
N PHE A 33 12.47 6.13 7.93
CA PHE A 33 11.61 4.98 8.19
C PHE A 33 12.35 3.95 9.02
N GLY A 34 11.68 3.46 10.07
CA GLY A 34 12.10 2.33 10.87
C GLY A 34 11.44 1.05 10.35
N ILE A 35 12.25 0.01 10.14
CA ILE A 35 11.78 -1.36 9.93
C ILE A 35 11.77 -2.00 11.30
N ALA A 36 10.57 -2.24 11.80
CA ALA A 36 10.34 -2.77 13.13
C ALA A 36 9.65 -4.13 13.12
N HIS A 37 9.72 -4.83 14.24
CA HIS A 37 9.00 -6.07 14.45
C HIS A 37 8.20 -6.03 15.74
N ASP A 38 7.07 -6.73 15.74
CA ASP A 38 6.34 -7.06 16.95
C ASP A 38 5.75 -8.47 16.89
N GLU A 39 5.35 -8.97 18.07
CA GLU A 39 4.75 -10.28 18.27
C GLU A 39 3.42 -10.08 19.01
N PRO A 40 2.28 -9.97 18.31
CA PRO A 40 0.99 -9.80 18.95
C PRO A 40 0.61 -11.07 19.72
N GLU A 41 -0.12 -10.92 20.84
CA GLU A 41 -0.57 -12.06 21.67
C GLU A 41 -1.39 -13.08 20.87
N ASN A 42 -2.20 -12.59 19.93
CA ASN A 42 -3.01 -13.41 19.03
C ASN A 42 -2.67 -13.03 17.58
N GLY A 43 -1.90 -13.88 16.90
CA GLY A 43 -1.57 -13.70 15.49
C GLY A 43 -0.14 -14.12 15.18
N PRO A 44 0.25 -14.05 13.89
CA PRO A 44 1.65 -14.24 13.52
C PRO A 44 2.50 -13.05 13.98
N PRO A 45 3.83 -13.22 14.10
CA PRO A 45 4.75 -12.09 14.20
C PRO A 45 4.60 -11.17 12.99
N ARG A 46 4.94 -9.89 13.15
CA ARG A 46 4.73 -8.88 12.09
C ARG A 46 5.98 -8.05 11.86
N ARG A 47 6.17 -7.64 10.61
CA ARG A 47 7.10 -6.59 10.20
C ARG A 47 6.32 -5.32 9.94
N ILE A 48 6.82 -4.21 10.45
CA ILE A 48 6.16 -2.92 10.46
C ILE A 48 7.08 -1.89 9.84
N LEU A 49 6.55 -1.10 8.92
CA LEU A 49 7.18 0.14 8.49
C LEU A 49 6.59 1.29 9.30
N THR A 50 7.42 2.10 9.93
CA THR A 50 7.00 3.26 10.73
C THR A 50 7.89 4.46 10.44
N ILE A 51 7.38 5.68 10.68
CA ILE A 51 8.20 6.90 10.65
C ILE A 51 8.87 7.04 12.02
N ILE A 52 10.18 7.22 12.05
CA ILE A 52 10.97 7.19 13.29
C ILE A 52 10.55 8.30 14.27
N ASP A 53 10.17 9.46 13.78
CA ASP A 53 9.74 10.58 14.64
C ASP A 53 8.27 10.47 15.09
N ASP A 54 7.54 9.42 14.64
CA ASP A 54 6.13 9.19 14.97
C ASP A 54 5.81 7.68 15.11
N TYR A 55 6.34 7.07 16.18
CA TYR A 55 6.22 5.63 16.49
C TYR A 55 4.78 5.09 16.62
N ASN A 56 3.78 5.96 16.68
CA ASN A 56 2.36 5.58 16.76
C ASN A 56 1.70 5.50 15.38
N ASN A 57 2.33 6.03 14.33
CA ASN A 57 1.85 5.95 12.97
C ASN A 57 2.60 4.85 12.20
N TYR A 58 1.90 3.73 12.00
CA TYR A 58 2.33 2.68 11.08
C TYR A 58 2.07 3.11 9.64
N VAL A 59 3.09 2.99 8.80
CA VAL A 59 2.97 3.17 7.36
C VAL A 59 2.48 1.87 6.72
N SER A 60 3.02 0.72 7.15
CA SER A 60 2.63 -0.60 6.67
C SER A 60 2.86 -1.66 7.72
N VAL A 61 2.10 -2.76 7.64
CA VAL A 61 2.22 -3.95 8.49
C VAL A 61 2.12 -5.18 7.58
N SER A 62 3.01 -6.14 7.78
CA SER A 62 3.02 -7.41 7.04
C SER A 62 3.27 -8.57 7.98
N ASP A 63 2.49 -9.63 7.83
CA ASP A 63 2.63 -10.84 8.62
C ASP A 63 3.89 -11.60 8.20
N LEU A 64 4.60 -12.15 9.18
CA LEU A 64 5.77 -13.00 8.99
C LEU A 64 5.41 -14.47 9.18
N GLU A 65 6.21 -15.35 8.58
CA GLU A 65 6.22 -16.74 9.02
C GLU A 65 6.84 -16.81 10.41
N ALA A 66 6.21 -17.59 11.30
CA ALA A 66 6.74 -17.78 12.65
C ALA A 66 8.09 -18.52 12.57
N PRO A 67 9.08 -18.17 13.41
CA PRO A 67 10.32 -18.92 13.49
C PRO A 67 10.06 -20.38 13.86
N ASN A 68 10.96 -21.26 13.42
CA ASN A 68 10.88 -22.69 13.72
C ASN A 68 11.17 -22.97 15.20
N GLY A 69 10.35 -23.84 15.81
CA GLY A 69 10.36 -24.03 17.26
C GLY A 69 9.76 -22.82 17.97
N ASN A 70 9.33 -22.96 19.22
CA ASN A 70 8.69 -21.88 19.99
C ASN A 70 9.69 -20.77 20.40
N VAL A 71 10.40 -20.19 19.42
CA VAL A 71 11.38 -19.11 19.58
C VAL A 71 10.62 -17.79 19.54
N SER A 72 10.79 -16.96 20.56
CA SER A 72 10.23 -15.60 20.56
C SER A 72 11.13 -14.66 19.77
N LEU A 73 10.52 -13.70 19.07
CA LEU A 73 11.24 -12.62 18.39
C LEU A 73 12.15 -11.82 19.33
N ALA A 74 11.80 -11.76 20.62
CA ALA A 74 12.58 -11.05 21.64
C ALA A 74 13.96 -11.67 21.88
N THR A 75 14.15 -12.96 21.58
CA THR A 75 15.43 -13.66 21.77
C THR A 75 16.32 -13.63 20.53
N MET A 76 15.79 -13.18 19.40
CA MET A 76 16.52 -13.12 18.13
C MET A 76 17.38 -11.85 18.05
N THR A 77 18.40 -11.87 17.22
CA THR A 77 19.15 -10.68 16.79
C THR A 77 18.35 -9.89 15.75
N SER A 78 18.75 -8.63 15.51
CA SER A 78 18.14 -7.80 14.46
C SER A 78 18.29 -8.43 13.07
N GLU A 79 19.45 -9.04 12.79
CA GLU A 79 19.71 -9.72 11.52
C GLU A 79 18.76 -10.91 11.32
N GLU A 80 18.59 -11.74 12.34
CA GLU A 80 17.68 -12.89 12.29
C GLU A 80 16.21 -12.46 12.10
N ARG A 81 15.76 -11.38 12.77
CA ARG A 81 14.40 -10.85 12.58
C ARG A 81 14.18 -10.29 11.18
N LEU A 82 15.15 -9.54 10.66
CA LEU A 82 15.09 -9.00 9.29
C LEU A 82 15.10 -10.11 8.22
N ALA A 83 15.73 -11.26 8.52
CA ALA A 83 15.76 -12.42 7.64
C ALA A 83 14.45 -13.25 7.64
N LEU A 84 13.53 -13.03 8.58
CA LEU A 84 12.25 -13.76 8.60
C LEU A 84 11.45 -13.50 7.31
N PRO A 85 10.91 -14.55 6.66
CA PRO A 85 10.14 -14.39 5.43
C PRO A 85 8.75 -13.82 5.73
N LEU A 86 8.22 -13.03 4.79
CA LEU A 86 6.82 -12.61 4.82
C LEU A 86 5.91 -13.80 4.53
N ARG A 87 4.80 -13.87 5.27
CA ARG A 87 3.75 -14.87 5.05
C ARG A 87 3.01 -14.55 3.74
N LYS A 88 2.99 -15.49 2.80
CA LYS A 88 2.34 -15.31 1.48
C LYS A 88 0.80 -15.39 1.53
N VAL A 89 0.25 -16.19 2.43
CA VAL A 89 -1.21 -16.42 2.52
C VAL A 89 -1.88 -15.32 3.34
N ASN A 90 -2.97 -14.75 2.83
CA ASN A 90 -3.74 -13.66 3.47
C ASN A 90 -2.88 -12.43 3.81
N SER A 91 -1.82 -12.20 3.04
CA SER A 91 -0.81 -11.16 3.30
C SER A 91 -1.34 -9.73 3.27
N LEU A 92 -2.51 -9.51 2.66
CA LEU A 92 -3.13 -8.20 2.60
C LEU A 92 -4.07 -8.00 3.79
N SER A 93 -3.75 -7.00 4.61
CA SER A 93 -4.63 -6.55 5.68
C SER A 93 -6.04 -6.28 5.15
N SER A 94 -7.05 -6.66 5.95
CA SER A 94 -8.46 -6.42 5.63
C SER A 94 -8.75 -4.94 5.34
N LEU A 95 -7.92 -4.03 5.87
CA LEU A 95 -7.97 -2.60 5.59
C LEU A 95 -7.83 -2.29 4.10
N PHE A 96 -6.93 -2.96 3.38
CA PHE A 96 -6.65 -2.68 1.96
C PHE A 96 -7.55 -3.46 0.99
N LYS A 97 -8.45 -4.32 1.49
CA LYS A 97 -9.40 -5.07 0.64
C LYS A 97 -10.24 -4.20 -0.29
N PRO A 98 -10.76 -3.02 0.13
CA PRO A 98 -11.50 -2.16 -0.79
C PRO A 98 -10.67 -1.75 -2.01
N LEU A 99 -9.35 -1.55 -1.83
CA LEU A 99 -8.44 -1.11 -2.88
C LEU A 99 -8.27 -2.14 -4.01
N ILE A 100 -8.27 -3.43 -3.67
CA ILE A 100 -8.12 -4.53 -4.63
C ILE A 100 -9.46 -5.10 -5.13
N LYS A 101 -10.60 -4.66 -4.59
CA LYS A 101 -11.92 -5.22 -4.90
C LYS A 101 -12.29 -5.18 -6.38
N CYS A 102 -11.70 -4.25 -7.13
CA CYS A 102 -11.87 -4.17 -8.58
C CYS A 102 -11.50 -5.50 -9.31
N LEU A 103 -10.65 -6.33 -8.70
CA LEU A 103 -10.28 -7.66 -9.20
C LEU A 103 -11.44 -8.66 -9.20
N ASP A 104 -12.44 -8.53 -8.32
CA ASP A 104 -13.60 -9.42 -8.26
C ASP A 104 -14.40 -9.43 -9.57
N SER A 105 -14.26 -8.36 -10.37
CA SER A 105 -14.91 -8.19 -11.66
C SER A 105 -14.07 -8.65 -12.86
N GLN A 106 -12.84 -9.13 -12.61
CA GLN A 106 -11.88 -9.55 -13.63
C GLN A 106 -11.83 -11.08 -13.74
N PRO A 107 -11.48 -11.64 -14.91
CA PRO A 107 -11.33 -13.09 -15.05
C PRO A 107 -10.15 -13.59 -14.23
N THR A 108 -10.33 -14.71 -13.53
CA THR A 108 -9.34 -15.29 -12.61
C THR A 108 -8.43 -16.33 -13.29
N ASN A 109 -8.80 -16.79 -14.49
CA ASN A 109 -8.11 -17.85 -15.23
C ASN A 109 -7.19 -17.33 -16.36
N VAL A 110 -6.98 -16.02 -16.44
CA VAL A 110 -6.09 -15.39 -17.43
C VAL A 110 -5.16 -14.42 -16.72
N SER A 111 -3.92 -14.30 -17.20
CA SER A 111 -3.01 -13.28 -16.68
C SER A 111 -3.51 -11.89 -17.10
N LEU A 112 -3.51 -10.97 -16.14
CA LEU A 112 -3.95 -9.58 -16.32
C LEU A 112 -2.73 -8.67 -16.46
N ASP A 113 -2.82 -7.68 -17.34
CA ASP A 113 -1.87 -6.56 -17.33
C ASP A 113 -2.32 -5.56 -16.27
N MET A 114 -1.52 -5.42 -15.23
CA MET A 114 -1.84 -4.60 -14.07
C MET A 114 -0.82 -3.49 -13.87
N PHE A 115 -1.32 -2.37 -13.37
CA PHE A 115 -0.52 -1.18 -13.14
C PHE A 115 -0.86 -0.56 -11.78
N THR A 116 0.15 -0.22 -10.98
CA THR A 116 -0.01 0.49 -9.70
C THR A 116 0.82 1.78 -9.66
N ILE A 117 0.32 2.79 -8.96
CA ILE A 117 1.07 4.02 -8.64
C ILE A 117 1.06 4.21 -7.13
N GLY A 118 2.25 4.41 -6.56
CA GLY A 118 2.48 4.40 -5.12
C GLY A 118 2.75 2.98 -4.64
N LEU A 119 4.01 2.71 -4.34
CA LEU A 119 4.47 1.41 -3.86
C LEU A 119 4.34 1.32 -2.34
N GLY A 120 4.73 2.38 -1.63
CA GLY A 120 4.89 2.32 -0.18
C GLY A 120 5.81 1.17 0.23
N ALA A 121 5.45 0.41 1.27
CA ALA A 121 6.18 -0.82 1.61
C ALA A 121 5.86 -2.01 0.69
N GLY A 122 4.96 -1.85 -0.29
CA GLY A 122 4.66 -2.86 -1.30
C GLY A 122 3.64 -3.92 -0.90
N SER A 123 2.80 -3.69 0.11
CA SER A 123 1.84 -4.70 0.60
C SER A 123 0.80 -5.10 -0.46
N VAL A 124 0.28 -4.14 -1.22
CA VAL A 124 -0.64 -4.38 -2.34
C VAL A 124 0.05 -5.20 -3.42
N ASP A 125 1.23 -4.77 -3.86
CA ASP A 125 2.03 -5.46 -4.87
C ASP A 125 2.40 -6.87 -4.44
N PHE A 126 2.81 -7.07 -3.19
CA PHE A 126 3.16 -8.36 -2.63
C PHE A 126 1.95 -9.30 -2.69
N TYR A 127 0.77 -8.81 -2.34
CA TYR A 127 -0.47 -9.58 -2.48
C TYR A 127 -0.76 -9.95 -3.95
N LEU A 128 -0.71 -8.98 -4.87
CA LEU A 128 -0.96 -9.20 -6.29
C LEU A 128 0.02 -10.22 -6.90
N ASN A 129 1.29 -10.15 -6.49
CA ASN A 129 2.34 -11.03 -6.97
C ASN A 129 2.18 -12.49 -6.51
N ASN A 130 1.38 -12.71 -5.45
CA ASN A 130 1.11 -14.03 -4.87
C ASN A 130 -0.31 -14.56 -5.20
N LEU A 131 -1.04 -13.92 -6.12
CA LEU A 131 -2.29 -14.46 -6.66
C LEU A 131 -2.05 -15.79 -7.40
N LEU A 132 -3.06 -16.68 -7.39
CA LEU A 132 -2.99 -17.98 -8.09
C LEU A 132 -2.64 -17.82 -9.57
N THR A 133 -3.30 -16.89 -10.24
CA THR A 133 -2.96 -16.46 -11.60
C THR A 133 -2.23 -15.13 -11.50
N ARG A 134 -0.90 -15.19 -11.48
CA ARG A 134 -0.06 -14.01 -11.30
C ARG A 134 -0.21 -13.03 -12.48
N PRO A 135 -0.46 -11.73 -12.21
CA PRO A 135 -0.55 -10.72 -13.25
C PRO A 135 0.84 -10.32 -13.78
N ASN A 136 0.86 -9.74 -14.97
CA ASN A 136 1.97 -8.92 -15.45
C ASN A 136 1.85 -7.52 -14.81
N LEU A 137 2.56 -7.30 -13.71
CA LEU A 137 2.43 -6.15 -12.83
C LEU A 137 3.55 -5.14 -13.05
N THR A 138 3.19 -3.88 -13.28
CA THR A 138 4.11 -2.74 -13.28
C THR A 138 3.74 -1.77 -12.18
N SER A 139 4.69 -1.43 -11.33
CA SER A 139 4.47 -0.48 -10.24
C SER A 139 5.34 0.74 -10.46
N VAL A 140 4.77 1.94 -10.32
CA VAL A 140 5.50 3.20 -10.42
C VAL A 140 5.55 3.86 -9.06
N GLU A 141 6.78 4.16 -8.63
CA GLU A 141 7.08 4.80 -7.36
C GLU A 141 7.99 5.99 -7.62
N ILE A 142 7.66 7.13 -7.02
CA ILE A 142 8.45 8.36 -7.21
C ILE A 142 9.70 8.34 -6.33
N ASP A 143 9.65 7.67 -5.18
CA ASP A 143 10.72 7.63 -4.19
C ASP A 143 11.55 6.32 -4.28
N PRO A 144 12.82 6.39 -4.74
CA PRO A 144 13.70 5.22 -4.77
C PRO A 144 13.92 4.58 -3.38
N THR A 145 13.81 5.34 -2.30
CA THR A 145 13.89 4.80 -0.94
C THR A 145 12.76 3.82 -0.65
N MET A 146 11.54 4.06 -1.17
CA MET A 146 10.43 3.14 -0.99
C MET A 146 10.65 1.83 -1.76
N LYS A 147 11.26 1.89 -2.95
CA LYS A 147 11.68 0.68 -3.67
C LYS A 147 12.73 -0.10 -2.88
N GLU A 148 13.75 0.55 -2.33
CA GLU A 148 14.75 -0.12 -1.48
C GLU A 148 14.07 -0.85 -0.32
N ILE A 149 13.19 -0.14 0.41
CA ILE A 149 12.47 -0.71 1.55
C ILE A 149 11.65 -1.93 1.14
N ALA A 150 10.84 -1.78 0.10
CA ALA A 150 9.98 -2.82 -0.47
C ALA A 150 10.78 -4.09 -0.84
N THR A 151 11.88 -3.93 -1.58
CA THR A 151 12.66 -5.06 -2.08
C THR A 151 13.53 -5.71 -1.01
N LYS A 152 14.11 -4.90 -0.12
CA LYS A 152 15.07 -5.39 0.88
C LYS A 152 14.39 -5.96 2.12
N TYR A 153 13.27 -5.39 2.54
CA TYR A 153 12.63 -5.70 3.81
C TYR A 153 11.20 -6.22 3.68
N PHE A 154 10.51 -6.03 2.55
CA PHE A 154 9.12 -6.45 2.39
C PHE A 154 8.90 -7.45 1.25
N GLY A 155 9.95 -8.22 0.92
CA GLY A 155 9.85 -9.45 0.14
C GLY A 155 9.42 -9.28 -1.31
N LEU A 156 9.48 -8.06 -1.85
CA LEU A 156 9.25 -7.80 -3.27
C LEU A 156 10.48 -8.15 -4.09
N VAL A 157 10.27 -8.93 -5.15
CA VAL A 157 11.32 -9.42 -6.04
C VAL A 157 10.88 -9.19 -7.48
N GLU A 158 11.59 -8.33 -8.20
CA GLU A 158 11.36 -8.08 -9.62
C GLU A 158 11.75 -9.31 -10.47
N ASP A 159 11.00 -9.56 -11.53
CA ASP A 159 11.24 -10.60 -12.54
C ASP A 159 10.47 -10.28 -13.85
N ASP A 160 10.34 -11.25 -14.75
CA ASP A 160 9.66 -11.06 -16.04
C ASP A 160 8.20 -10.60 -15.93
N LEU A 161 7.51 -10.92 -14.83
CA LEU A 161 6.10 -10.58 -14.59
C LEU A 161 5.92 -9.43 -13.61
N TYR A 162 6.95 -9.01 -12.87
CA TYR A 162 6.86 -7.91 -11.92
C TYR A 162 8.05 -6.96 -11.99
N ARG A 163 7.76 -5.66 -12.10
CA ARG A 163 8.78 -4.60 -12.20
C ARG A 163 8.35 -3.34 -11.48
N ILE A 164 9.32 -2.68 -10.86
CA ILE A 164 9.18 -1.42 -10.13
C ILE A 164 9.96 -0.35 -10.87
N ILE A 165 9.24 0.60 -11.44
CA ILE A 165 9.79 1.74 -12.18
C ILE A 165 9.86 2.94 -11.24
N ILE A 166 11.07 3.51 -11.12
CA ILE A 166 11.24 4.79 -10.41
C ILE A 166 10.88 5.93 -11.36
N GLY A 167 9.87 6.72 -10.98
CA GLY A 167 9.43 7.86 -11.77
C GLY A 167 8.08 8.44 -11.35
N ASP A 168 7.68 9.52 -12.00
CA ASP A 168 6.36 10.12 -11.80
C ASP A 168 5.26 9.27 -12.46
N GLY A 169 4.20 9.00 -11.70
CA GLY A 169 3.09 8.17 -12.14
C GLY A 169 2.24 8.79 -13.26
N MET A 170 2.10 10.12 -13.28
CA MET A 170 1.41 10.83 -14.36
C MET A 170 2.23 10.82 -15.64
N ASP A 171 3.54 11.04 -15.56
CA ASP A 171 4.44 10.96 -16.72
C ASP A 171 4.43 9.56 -17.33
N PHE A 172 4.47 8.51 -16.49
CA PHE A 172 4.35 7.13 -16.95
C PHE A 172 3.01 6.89 -17.67
N LEU A 173 1.89 7.35 -17.08
CA LEU A 173 0.56 7.19 -17.69
C LEU A 173 0.43 7.92 -19.03
N GLU A 174 1.00 9.11 -19.14
CA GLU A 174 1.04 9.87 -20.39
C GLU A 174 1.80 9.11 -21.48
N LYS A 175 2.98 8.60 -21.14
CA LYS A 175 3.76 7.75 -22.05
C LYS A 175 2.99 6.50 -22.45
N ALA A 176 2.42 5.76 -21.49
CA ALA A 176 1.63 4.57 -21.76
C ALA A 176 0.41 4.86 -22.66
N SER A 177 -0.23 6.03 -22.50
CA SER A 177 -1.32 6.47 -23.36
C SER A 177 -0.87 6.68 -24.80
N ASN A 178 0.26 7.39 -24.98
CA ASN A 178 0.85 7.71 -26.28
C ASN A 178 1.34 6.46 -27.01
N ASP A 179 1.92 5.50 -26.27
CA ASP A 179 2.42 4.24 -26.80
C ASP A 179 1.29 3.24 -27.14
N GLY A 180 0.04 3.58 -26.82
CA GLY A 180 -1.11 2.71 -27.07
C GLY A 180 -1.27 1.57 -26.04
N THR A 181 -0.46 1.54 -24.99
CA THR A 181 -0.52 0.53 -23.91
C THR A 181 -1.86 0.58 -23.20
N ARG A 182 -2.40 -0.60 -22.87
CA ARG A 182 -3.68 -0.74 -22.16
C ARG A 182 -3.61 -1.76 -21.03
N PHE A 183 -4.27 -1.46 -19.91
CA PHE A 183 -4.26 -2.29 -18.71
C PHE A 183 -5.65 -2.89 -18.41
N ASN A 184 -5.66 -4.08 -17.81
CA ASN A 184 -6.86 -4.67 -17.24
C ASN A 184 -7.23 -3.97 -15.93
N VAL A 185 -6.24 -3.68 -15.08
CA VAL A 185 -6.45 -3.06 -13.78
C VAL A 185 -5.43 -1.97 -13.51
N MET A 186 -5.90 -0.86 -12.95
CA MET A 186 -5.09 0.24 -12.46
C MET A 186 -5.40 0.49 -10.98
N ILE A 187 -4.39 0.54 -10.11
CA ILE A 187 -4.56 0.90 -8.69
C ILE A 187 -3.74 2.14 -8.38
N ILE A 188 -4.39 3.19 -7.89
CA ILE A 188 -3.74 4.45 -7.51
C ILE A 188 -3.76 4.57 -6.00
N ASP A 189 -2.61 4.32 -5.37
CA ASP A 189 -2.38 4.45 -3.93
C ASP A 189 -1.14 5.32 -3.65
N ALA A 190 -1.03 6.41 -4.41
CA ALA A 190 -0.04 7.44 -4.16
C ALA A 190 -0.60 8.45 -3.17
N CYS A 191 0.21 8.90 -2.22
CA CYS A 191 -0.11 10.01 -1.32
C CYS A 191 0.99 11.07 -1.42
N GLY A 192 0.65 12.30 -1.11
CA GLY A 192 1.59 13.42 -1.10
C GLY A 192 1.15 14.49 -0.10
N ASN A 193 1.98 15.52 0.04
CA ASN A 193 1.70 16.65 0.93
C ASN A 193 1.21 17.87 0.13
N ASP A 194 0.04 17.75 -0.50
CA ASP A 194 -0.61 18.91 -1.12
C ASP A 194 -1.34 19.74 -0.06
N THR A 195 -0.60 20.72 0.46
CA THR A 195 -1.09 21.60 1.54
C THR A 195 -2.11 22.63 1.08
N GLU A 196 -2.20 22.93 -0.22
CA GLU A 196 -3.16 23.93 -0.72
C GLU A 196 -4.58 23.36 -0.85
N ALA A 197 -4.70 22.07 -1.19
CA ALA A 197 -5.98 21.39 -1.37
C ALA A 197 -6.49 20.61 -0.15
N ASP A 198 -5.75 20.64 0.98
CA ASP A 198 -5.90 19.73 2.14
C ASP A 198 -5.93 18.23 1.72
N LEU A 199 -5.37 17.91 0.55
CA LEU A 199 -5.47 16.59 -0.07
C LEU A 199 -4.25 15.75 0.33
N VAL A 200 -4.52 14.56 0.86
CA VAL A 200 -3.46 13.65 1.32
C VAL A 200 -3.20 12.58 0.25
N CYS A 201 -4.27 11.99 -0.29
CA CYS A 201 -4.17 10.98 -1.35
C CYS A 201 -5.32 11.19 -2.37
N PRO A 202 -5.06 11.12 -3.68
CA PRO A 202 -3.75 11.19 -4.34
C PRO A 202 -3.23 12.63 -4.45
N PRO A 203 -1.99 12.87 -4.94
CA PRO A 203 -1.56 14.22 -5.35
C PRO A 203 -2.55 14.87 -6.33
N ALA A 204 -2.70 16.20 -6.32
CA ALA A 204 -3.75 16.89 -7.09
C ALA A 204 -3.68 16.69 -8.61
N SER A 205 -2.51 16.32 -9.16
CA SER A 205 -2.36 15.96 -10.58
C SER A 205 -3.31 14.82 -11.00
N PHE A 206 -3.57 13.86 -10.09
CA PHE A 206 -4.51 12.75 -10.26
C PHE A 206 -5.98 13.13 -10.10
N LEU A 207 -6.31 14.39 -9.75
CA LEU A 207 -7.70 14.88 -9.74
C LEU A 207 -8.07 15.64 -11.03
N SER A 208 -7.11 15.81 -11.94
CA SER A 208 -7.28 16.59 -13.16
C SER A 208 -8.17 15.90 -14.20
N LYS A 209 -8.81 16.71 -15.06
CA LYS A 209 -9.53 16.19 -16.24
C LYS A 209 -8.61 15.42 -17.19
N LYS A 210 -7.34 15.84 -17.28
CA LYS A 210 -6.30 15.19 -18.10
C LYS A 210 -6.08 13.76 -17.61
N PHE A 211 -5.85 13.58 -16.30
CA PHE A 211 -5.75 12.26 -15.68
C PHE A 211 -7.00 11.43 -15.95
N THR A 212 -8.20 11.95 -15.66
CA THR A 212 -9.46 11.20 -15.87
C THR A 212 -9.59 10.67 -17.30
N LYS A 213 -9.25 11.50 -18.30
CA LYS A 213 -9.26 11.10 -19.71
C LYS A 213 -8.21 10.02 -20.01
N ILE A 214 -6.97 10.22 -19.56
CA ILE A 214 -5.87 9.27 -19.77
C ILE A 214 -6.19 7.93 -19.12
N ALA A 215 -6.55 7.91 -17.84
CA ALA A 215 -6.91 6.70 -17.11
C ALA A 215 -8.04 5.93 -17.82
N PHE A 216 -9.09 6.62 -18.27
CA PHE A 216 -10.14 6.00 -19.05
C PHE A 216 -9.61 5.40 -20.35
N THR A 217 -8.82 6.15 -21.14
CA THR A 217 -8.32 5.66 -22.44
C THR A 217 -7.30 4.53 -22.31
N THR A 218 -6.49 4.51 -21.24
CA THR A 218 -5.47 3.48 -20.97
C THR A 218 -6.03 2.18 -20.37
N LEU A 219 -7.30 2.13 -19.97
CA LEU A 219 -7.92 0.85 -19.58
C LEU A 219 -8.41 0.08 -20.80
N LYS A 220 -8.32 -1.26 -20.76
CA LYS A 220 -9.01 -2.14 -21.72
C LYS A 220 -10.54 -2.02 -21.53
N ASN A 221 -11.32 -2.43 -22.53
CA ASN A 221 -12.77 -2.52 -22.33
C ASN A 221 -13.07 -3.55 -21.23
N GLY A 222 -13.91 -3.19 -20.26
CA GLY A 222 -14.14 -3.98 -19.05
C GLY A 222 -13.03 -3.92 -17.99
N GLY A 223 -11.93 -3.20 -18.25
CA GLY A 223 -10.89 -2.95 -17.28
C GLY A 223 -11.36 -2.02 -16.16
N ALA A 224 -10.68 -2.04 -15.02
CA ALA A 224 -11.08 -1.31 -13.84
C ALA A 224 -9.95 -0.44 -13.27
N ILE A 225 -10.32 0.66 -12.64
CA ILE A 225 -9.43 1.49 -11.83
C ILE A 225 -9.95 1.57 -10.40
N SER A 226 -9.04 1.49 -9.44
CA SER A 226 -9.29 1.70 -8.01
C SER A 226 -8.36 2.81 -7.49
N MET A 227 -8.89 3.73 -6.71
CA MET A 227 -8.14 4.89 -6.21
C MET A 227 -8.39 5.12 -4.73
N ASN A 228 -7.33 5.25 -3.94
CA ASN A 228 -7.39 5.72 -2.56
C ASN A 228 -7.53 7.25 -2.54
N LEU A 229 -8.64 7.75 -1.99
CA LEU A 229 -8.95 9.17 -1.84
C LEU A 229 -8.98 9.52 -0.36
N ARG A 230 -8.07 10.37 0.09
CA ARG A 230 -7.99 10.84 1.47
C ARG A 230 -7.69 12.33 1.51
N GLY A 231 -8.39 13.05 2.35
CA GLY A 231 -8.15 14.47 2.56
C GLY A 231 -8.52 14.89 3.97
N ARG A 232 -8.15 16.12 4.33
CA ARG A 232 -8.46 16.76 5.61
C ARG A 232 -9.40 17.94 5.36
N GLY A 233 -10.10 18.40 6.40
CA GLY A 233 -10.85 19.66 6.36
C GLY A 233 -11.73 19.82 5.12
N LYS A 234 -11.34 20.75 4.22
CA LYS A 234 -12.11 21.13 3.03
C LYS A 234 -11.94 20.16 1.84
N ALA A 235 -10.97 19.25 1.88
CA ALA A 235 -10.67 18.31 0.79
C ALA A 235 -11.86 17.44 0.39
N ASN A 236 -12.80 17.17 1.30
CA ASN A 236 -14.04 16.46 0.97
C ASN A 236 -14.77 17.07 -0.22
N LYS A 237 -14.79 18.41 -0.35
CA LYS A 237 -15.44 19.07 -1.51
C LYS A 237 -14.68 18.79 -2.81
N HIS A 238 -13.35 18.77 -2.77
CA HIS A 238 -12.49 18.47 -3.93
C HIS A 238 -12.64 17.01 -4.35
N ILE A 239 -12.60 16.07 -3.40
CA ILE A 239 -12.82 14.64 -3.62
C ILE A 239 -14.19 14.38 -4.23
N GLN A 240 -15.26 14.98 -3.68
CA GLN A 240 -16.61 14.80 -4.21
C GLN A 240 -16.78 15.39 -5.62
N LYS A 241 -16.14 16.53 -5.91
CA LYS A 241 -16.11 17.11 -7.26
C LYS A 241 -15.36 16.19 -8.23
N PHE A 242 -14.25 15.61 -7.80
CA PHE A 242 -13.49 14.65 -8.60
C PHE A 242 -14.29 13.38 -8.88
N ILE A 243 -14.93 12.78 -7.87
CA ILE A 243 -15.79 11.59 -8.03
C ILE A 243 -16.85 11.85 -9.12
N ARG A 244 -17.57 12.98 -9.07
CA ARG A 244 -18.57 13.33 -10.09
C ARG A 244 -17.97 13.50 -11.49
N GLN A 245 -16.78 14.07 -11.59
CA GLN A 245 -16.05 14.18 -12.87
C GLN A 245 -15.69 12.78 -13.40
N PHE A 246 -15.21 11.90 -12.52
CA PHE A 246 -14.82 10.53 -12.85
C PHE A 246 -16.03 9.70 -13.30
N GLU A 247 -17.12 9.75 -12.54
CA GLU A 247 -18.41 9.11 -12.87
C GLU A 247 -18.96 9.61 -14.21
N LYS A 248 -18.79 10.89 -14.55
CA LYS A 248 -19.20 11.41 -15.86
C LYS A 248 -18.41 10.78 -17.00
N GLN A 249 -17.12 10.49 -16.80
CA GLN A 249 -16.26 9.87 -17.81
C GLN A 249 -16.50 8.36 -17.92
N PHE A 250 -16.66 7.66 -16.79
CA PHE A 250 -16.78 6.20 -16.75
C PHE A 250 -18.23 5.70 -16.83
N GLY A 251 -19.20 6.58 -16.58
CA GLY A 251 -20.61 6.26 -16.37
C GLY A 251 -20.90 5.99 -14.89
N THR A 252 -21.87 6.69 -14.31
CA THR A 252 -22.17 6.62 -12.86
C THR A 252 -22.44 5.20 -12.37
N ARG A 253 -23.11 4.35 -13.17
CA ARG A 253 -23.40 2.95 -12.80
C ARG A 253 -22.18 2.03 -12.82
N ASN A 254 -21.08 2.48 -13.43
CA ASN A 254 -19.83 1.73 -13.50
C ASN A 254 -18.87 2.10 -12.37
N CYS A 255 -19.27 3.00 -11.47
CA CYS A 255 -18.47 3.47 -10.35
C CYS A 255 -19.10 3.12 -9.00
N ALA A 256 -18.25 2.91 -8.01
CA ALA A 256 -18.64 2.69 -6.62
C ALA A 256 -17.61 3.33 -5.69
N THR A 257 -18.07 3.75 -4.51
CA THR A 257 -17.20 4.26 -3.45
C THR A 257 -17.37 3.41 -2.19
N GLU A 258 -16.26 3.06 -1.54
CA GLU A 258 -16.24 2.31 -0.29
C GLU A 258 -15.31 2.97 0.71
N SER A 259 -15.61 2.86 2.01
CA SER A 259 -14.73 3.37 3.06
C SER A 259 -13.56 2.41 3.30
N MET A 260 -12.36 2.96 3.44
CA MET A 260 -11.16 2.25 3.87
C MET A 260 -10.68 2.88 5.19
N GLY A 261 -11.02 2.25 6.32
CA GLY A 261 -10.83 2.88 7.63
C GLY A 261 -11.77 4.07 7.84
N SER A 262 -11.35 5.04 8.65
CA SER A 262 -12.21 6.15 9.10
C SER A 262 -12.22 7.37 8.17
N THR A 263 -11.15 7.58 7.39
CA THR A 263 -10.98 8.83 6.60
C THR A 263 -10.73 8.62 5.11
N ASN A 264 -10.52 7.39 4.67
CA ASN A 264 -10.20 7.12 3.27
C ASN A 264 -11.44 6.61 2.54
N ILE A 265 -11.60 7.06 1.31
CA ILE A 265 -12.62 6.59 0.37
C ILE A 265 -11.88 5.91 -0.77
N VAL A 266 -12.24 4.68 -1.08
CA VAL A 266 -11.80 4.02 -2.30
C VAL A 266 -12.84 4.23 -3.38
N LEU A 267 -12.46 4.90 -4.48
CA LEU A 267 -13.26 5.02 -5.69
C LEU A 267 -12.84 3.91 -6.66
N THR A 268 -13.78 3.04 -7.03
CA THR A 268 -13.58 2.04 -8.08
C THR A 268 -14.47 2.36 -9.27
N CYS A 269 -13.93 2.34 -10.49
CA CYS A 269 -14.71 2.51 -11.72
C CYS A 269 -14.29 1.50 -12.80
N ARG A 270 -15.25 1.01 -13.58
CA ARG A 270 -15.03 0.12 -14.73
C ARG A 270 -15.17 0.87 -16.05
N ALA A 271 -14.20 0.71 -16.95
CA ALA A 271 -14.26 1.28 -18.29
C ALA A 271 -15.22 0.46 -19.16
N SER A 272 -16.24 1.12 -19.71
CA SER A 272 -17.14 0.57 -20.72
C SER A 272 -17.02 1.44 -21.98
N LYS A 273 -16.39 0.89 -23.02
CA LYS A 273 -16.07 1.59 -24.28
C LYS A 273 -16.75 0.93 -25.46
#